data_AF-A0A4R4L723-F1
#
_entry.id   AF-A0A4R4L723-F1
#
_cell.length_a   1.000
_cell.length_b   1.000
_cell.length_c   1.000
_cell.angle_alpha   90.00
_cell.angle_beta   90.00
_cell.angle_gamma   90.00
#
_symmetry.space_group_name_H-M   'P 1'
#
loop_
_entity.id
_entity.type
_entity.pdbx_description
1 polymer ?
#
loop_
_entity_poly.entity_id
_entity_poly.type
_entity_poly.pdbx_seq_one_letter_code
_entity_poly.pdbx_strand_id
1 'polypeptide(L)'
;MRSYGTTCPPGAFEGRRNSFTDMVTAVLPRLRPHADHFDLAVLAAITPDSQPGFPMCHLSTLVPDAGLAFAVLDQGLVTAFTALHVLANRVRHDGAGRLLLIAVDQSALLHELPVPHRLRVERDAVVVLAFDLAGEGGRLYPPRTVPTGSRTPAEALAEALAESGPQVLVTGAGLAGRLPTVPAGTRVLAAPPGQPVTGVWQVAATRLARWQVDGARVLIADYDSDQERLATCLLDVPAAGRR
;
A
#
# COMPACT_ATOMS: atom_id res chain seq x y z
N MET A 1 -11.80 -7.40 -38.44
CA MET A 1 -11.19 -7.24 -37.11
C MET A 1 -12.26 -6.69 -36.18
N ARG A 2 -12.78 -7.49 -35.24
CA ARG A 2 -13.74 -6.98 -34.25
C ARG A 2 -12.97 -6.08 -33.29
N SER A 3 -13.39 -4.83 -33.16
CA SER A 3 -12.85 -3.93 -32.13
C SER A 3 -13.29 -4.46 -30.78
N TYR A 4 -12.33 -4.94 -29.99
CA TYR A 4 -12.53 -5.20 -28.57
C TYR A 4 -12.16 -3.90 -27.84
N GLY A 5 -13.15 -3.28 -27.19
CA GLY A 5 -12.97 -2.05 -26.44
C GLY A 5 -14.29 -1.34 -26.19
N THR A 6 -14.45 -0.75 -25.02
CA THR A 6 -15.54 0.20 -24.75
C THR A 6 -15.27 1.49 -25.53
N THR A 7 -16.31 2.10 -26.09
CA THR A 7 -16.21 3.43 -26.68
C THR A 7 -15.77 4.42 -25.60
N CYS A 8 -14.61 5.05 -25.79
CA CYS A 8 -14.17 6.16 -24.94
C CYS A 8 -15.17 7.32 -25.11
N PRO A 9 -15.83 7.79 -24.04
CA PRO A 9 -16.77 8.90 -24.14
C PRO A 9 -16.09 10.14 -24.73
N PRO A 10 -16.78 10.92 -25.59
CA PRO A 10 -16.31 12.25 -25.96
C PRO A 10 -16.06 13.08 -24.68
N GLY A 11 -14.87 13.68 -24.57
CA GLY A 11 -14.49 14.41 -23.37
C GLY A 11 -14.08 13.56 -22.17
N ALA A 12 -13.86 12.23 -22.31
CA ALA A 12 -13.33 11.41 -21.21
C ALA A 12 -11.95 11.88 -20.71
N PHE A 13 -11.24 12.66 -21.53
CA PHE A 13 -9.98 13.31 -21.18
C PHE A 13 -10.14 14.76 -20.71
N GLU A 14 -11.37 15.30 -20.75
CA GLU A 14 -11.72 16.68 -20.37
C GLU A 14 -12.18 16.69 -18.91
N GLY A 15 -11.37 17.26 -18.02
CA GLY A 15 -11.65 17.32 -16.58
C GLY A 15 -10.37 17.26 -15.75
N ARG A 16 -10.46 17.65 -14.47
CA ARG A 16 -9.35 17.54 -13.52
C ARG A 16 -9.12 16.06 -13.19
N ARG A 17 -7.99 15.52 -13.63
CA ARG A 17 -7.55 14.15 -13.39
C ARG A 17 -6.16 14.23 -12.78
N ASN A 18 -5.94 13.55 -11.67
CA ASN A 18 -4.58 13.41 -11.15
C ASN A 18 -4.03 12.11 -11.74
N SER A 19 -3.12 12.21 -12.71
CA SER A 19 -2.44 11.01 -13.22
C SER A 19 -1.53 10.43 -12.15
N PHE A 20 -1.10 9.18 -12.31
CA PHE A 20 -0.13 8.59 -11.38
C PHE A 20 1.17 9.39 -11.41
N THR A 21 1.56 9.87 -12.60
CA THR A 21 2.72 10.75 -12.80
C THR A 21 2.59 12.04 -11.98
N ASP A 22 1.44 12.71 -12.02
CA ASP A 22 1.21 13.95 -11.25
C ASP A 22 1.25 13.69 -9.74
N MET A 23 0.60 12.62 -9.28
CA MET A 23 0.56 12.25 -7.87
C MET A 23 1.95 11.91 -7.32
N VAL A 24 2.73 11.11 -8.07
CA VAL A 24 4.10 10.77 -7.68
C VAL A 24 4.99 12.02 -7.68
N THR A 25 4.90 12.86 -8.72
CA THR A 25 5.66 14.11 -8.81
C THR A 25 5.38 15.04 -7.62
N ALA A 26 4.12 15.09 -7.17
CA ALA A 26 3.73 15.94 -6.05
C ALA A 26 4.26 15.46 -4.68
N VAL A 27 4.44 14.15 -4.49
CA VAL A 27 4.79 13.57 -3.17
C VAL A 27 6.25 13.21 -3.04
N LEU A 28 6.90 12.73 -4.10
CA LEU A 28 8.28 12.23 -4.01
C LEU A 28 9.30 13.25 -3.49
N PRO A 29 9.23 14.57 -3.81
CA PRO A 29 10.15 15.57 -3.26
C PRO A 29 10.12 15.65 -1.73
N ARG A 30 9.02 15.27 -1.09
CA ARG A 30 8.88 15.27 0.38
C ARG A 30 9.70 14.19 1.06
N LEU A 31 10.23 13.22 0.32
CA LEU A 31 11.14 12.21 0.85
C LEU A 31 12.58 12.70 0.99
N ARG A 32 12.94 13.85 0.42
CA ARG A 32 14.31 14.37 0.54
C ARG A 32 14.69 14.57 2.02
N PRO A 33 15.91 14.17 2.43
CA PRO A 33 17.05 13.77 1.58
C PRO A 33 17.08 12.29 1.15
N HIS A 34 16.10 11.46 1.53
CA HIS A 34 16.13 10.01 1.33
C HIS A 34 15.81 9.53 -0.09
N ALA A 35 15.70 10.43 -1.08
CA ALA A 35 15.20 10.10 -2.42
C ALA A 35 16.22 10.36 -3.54
N ASP A 36 17.51 10.28 -3.21
CA ASP A 36 18.61 10.44 -4.17
C ASP A 36 18.92 9.14 -4.94
N HIS A 37 18.66 7.99 -4.32
CA HIS A 37 18.90 6.66 -4.87
C HIS A 37 17.83 5.67 -4.42
N PHE A 38 17.43 4.75 -5.30
CA PHE A 38 16.66 3.54 -4.94
C PHE A 38 17.12 2.37 -5.81
N ASP A 39 17.40 1.21 -5.20
CA ASP A 39 17.77 -0.01 -5.93
C ASP A 39 16.57 -0.63 -6.64
N LEU A 40 15.38 -0.51 -6.03
CA LEU A 40 14.13 -1.03 -6.54
C LEU A 40 12.94 -0.14 -6.13
N ALA A 41 12.11 0.23 -7.10
CA ALA A 41 10.84 0.91 -6.89
C ALA A 41 9.66 0.09 -7.45
N VAL A 42 8.60 -0.04 -6.66
CA VAL A 42 7.38 -0.73 -7.06
C VAL A 42 6.17 0.18 -6.89
N LEU A 43 5.39 0.36 -7.95
CA LEU A 43 4.07 0.98 -7.89
C LEU A 43 2.98 -0.06 -7.67
N ALA A 44 2.04 0.23 -6.79
CA ALA A 44 0.90 -0.61 -6.45
C ALA A 44 -0.39 0.17 -6.70
N ALA A 45 -1.27 -0.32 -7.56
CA ALA A 45 -2.57 0.28 -7.85
C ALA A 45 -3.57 -0.78 -8.33
N ILE A 46 -4.86 -0.52 -8.17
CA ILE A 46 -5.94 -1.41 -8.67
C ILE A 46 -6.83 -0.74 -9.73
N THR A 47 -6.65 0.56 -9.94
CA THR A 47 -7.31 1.29 -11.01
C THR A 47 -6.29 1.65 -12.07
N PRO A 48 -6.68 1.74 -13.35
CA PRO A 48 -5.78 2.22 -14.39
C PRO A 48 -5.45 3.69 -14.18
N ASP A 49 -4.26 4.11 -14.62
CA ASP A 49 -3.91 5.53 -14.70
C ASP A 49 -4.87 6.25 -15.65
N SER A 50 -5.25 7.48 -15.30
CA SER A 50 -6.09 8.36 -16.11
C SER A 50 -5.36 8.87 -17.35
N GLN A 51 -4.03 8.80 -17.36
CA GLN A 51 -3.20 9.06 -18.52
C GLN A 51 -2.59 7.75 -19.05
N PRO A 52 -2.79 7.41 -20.34
CA PRO A 52 -2.10 6.28 -20.95
C PRO A 52 -0.59 6.45 -20.87
N GLY A 53 0.11 5.44 -20.35
CA GLY A 53 1.56 5.46 -20.20
C GLY A 53 2.03 4.55 -19.07
N PHE A 54 3.35 4.41 -18.93
CA PHE A 54 3.95 3.69 -17.81
C PHE A 54 4.58 4.71 -16.84
N PRO A 55 3.93 5.04 -15.72
CA PRO A 55 4.37 6.15 -14.86
C PRO A 55 5.71 5.90 -14.17
N MET A 56 6.18 4.64 -14.11
CA MET A 56 7.44 4.32 -13.43
C MET A 56 8.68 4.73 -14.23
N CYS A 57 8.60 4.92 -15.55
CA CYS A 57 9.74 5.49 -16.29
C CYS A 57 10.00 6.95 -15.91
N HIS A 58 8.96 7.68 -15.51
CA HIS A 58 9.04 9.07 -15.02
C HIS A 58 9.87 9.18 -13.73
N LEU A 59 10.01 8.10 -12.96
CA LEU A 59 10.80 8.09 -11.73
C LEU A 59 12.26 8.52 -11.98
N SER A 60 12.83 8.15 -13.13
CA SER A 60 14.19 8.55 -13.56
C SER A 60 14.37 10.07 -13.71
N THR A 61 13.28 10.83 -13.82
CA THR A 61 13.32 12.30 -13.86
C THR A 61 13.27 12.93 -12.46
N LEU A 62 12.83 12.19 -11.45
CA LEU A 62 12.61 12.66 -10.07
C LEU A 62 13.70 12.19 -9.10
N VAL A 63 14.29 11.02 -9.37
CA VAL A 63 15.34 10.38 -8.58
C VAL A 63 16.61 10.30 -9.43
N PRO A 64 17.73 10.88 -8.98
CA PRO A 64 19.01 10.84 -9.70
C PRO A 64 19.46 9.43 -10.09
N ASP A 65 19.32 8.47 -9.17
CA ASP A 65 19.60 7.06 -9.40
C ASP A 65 18.37 6.20 -9.07
N ALA A 66 17.48 6.07 -10.06
CA ALA A 66 16.35 5.14 -10.00
C ALA A 66 16.79 3.82 -10.63
N GLY A 67 17.08 2.81 -9.80
CA GLY A 67 17.40 1.46 -10.23
C GLY A 67 16.22 0.74 -10.91
N LEU A 68 15.95 -0.51 -10.54
CA LEU A 68 14.85 -1.25 -11.16
C LEU A 68 13.50 -0.62 -10.78
N ALA A 69 12.59 -0.46 -11.74
CA ALA A 69 11.27 0.10 -11.49
C ALA A 69 10.17 -0.69 -12.23
N PHE A 70 9.17 -1.19 -11.50
CA PHE A 70 8.00 -1.83 -12.09
C PHE A 70 6.71 -1.59 -11.29
N ALA A 71 5.60 -2.13 -11.77
CA ALA A 71 4.30 -2.02 -11.10
C ALA A 71 3.71 -3.41 -10.80
N VAL A 72 3.00 -3.52 -9.68
CA VAL A 72 2.09 -4.60 -9.34
C VAL A 72 0.68 -4.02 -9.41
N LEU A 73 -0.10 -4.48 -10.38
CA LEU A 73 -1.43 -3.95 -10.65
C LEU A 73 -2.50 -5.03 -10.50
N ASP A 74 -3.73 -4.61 -10.27
CA ASP A 74 -4.95 -5.43 -10.37
C ASP A 74 -4.93 -6.71 -9.51
N GLN A 75 -4.28 -6.66 -8.34
CA GLN A 75 -4.28 -7.76 -7.36
C GLN A 75 -5.32 -7.54 -6.24
N GLY A 76 -6.28 -6.63 -6.44
CA GLY A 76 -7.31 -6.31 -5.45
C GLY A 76 -6.75 -5.64 -4.19
N LEU A 77 -7.37 -5.88 -3.04
CA LEU A 77 -7.03 -5.20 -1.77
C LEU A 77 -5.64 -5.60 -1.25
N VAL A 78 -5.09 -6.72 -1.73
CA VAL A 78 -3.75 -7.18 -1.34
C VAL A 78 -2.63 -6.60 -2.19
N THR A 79 -2.91 -5.76 -3.20
CA THR A 79 -1.91 -5.27 -4.17
C THR A 79 -0.67 -4.65 -3.53
N ALA A 80 -0.84 -3.75 -2.56
CA ALA A 80 0.29 -3.13 -1.87
C ALA A 80 1.08 -4.13 -1.01
N PHE A 81 0.42 -5.12 -0.42
CA PHE A 81 1.09 -6.20 0.32
C PHE A 81 1.89 -7.10 -0.64
N THR A 82 1.36 -7.41 -1.82
CA THR A 82 2.10 -8.13 -2.85
C THR A 82 3.33 -7.33 -3.30
N ALA A 83 3.21 -6.02 -3.52
CA ALA A 83 4.34 -5.17 -3.84
C ALA A 83 5.43 -5.20 -2.74
N LEU A 84 5.03 -5.09 -1.47
CA LEU A 84 5.95 -5.23 -0.33
C LEU A 84 6.60 -6.61 -0.25
N HIS A 85 5.88 -7.68 -0.59
CA HIS A 85 6.44 -9.02 -0.66
C HIS A 85 7.56 -9.10 -1.70
N VAL A 86 7.36 -8.49 -2.87
CA VAL A 86 8.39 -8.46 -3.91
C VAL A 86 9.61 -7.64 -3.46
N LEU A 87 9.40 -6.47 -2.85
CA LEU A 87 10.48 -5.66 -2.27
C LEU A 87 11.29 -6.47 -1.23
N ALA A 88 10.61 -7.15 -0.31
CA ALA A 88 11.25 -7.97 0.73
C ALA A 88 12.06 -9.13 0.15
N ASN A 89 11.62 -9.75 -0.96
CA ASN A 89 12.38 -10.79 -1.64
C ASN A 89 13.62 -10.20 -2.33
N ARG A 90 13.55 -9.00 -2.92
CA ARG A 90 14.72 -8.37 -3.56
C ARG A 90 15.86 -8.11 -2.59
N VAL A 91 15.54 -7.66 -1.37
CA VAL A 91 16.52 -7.50 -0.28
C VAL A 91 17.26 -8.80 0.00
N ARG A 92 16.51 -9.91 0.09
CA ARG A 92 17.05 -11.21 0.48
C ARG A 92 18.00 -11.81 -0.55
N HIS A 93 17.73 -11.60 -1.83
CA HIS A 93 18.45 -12.29 -2.91
C HIS A 93 19.64 -11.50 -3.46
N ASP A 94 19.52 -10.17 -3.50
CA ASP A 94 20.41 -9.35 -4.32
C ASP A 94 21.01 -8.15 -3.56
N GLY A 95 20.83 -8.09 -2.24
CA GLY A 95 21.47 -7.09 -1.38
C GLY A 95 20.99 -5.64 -1.58
N ALA A 96 19.81 -5.44 -2.18
CA ALA A 96 19.21 -4.11 -2.33
C ALA A 96 19.03 -3.46 -0.95
N GLY A 97 19.63 -2.28 -0.76
CA GLY A 97 19.70 -1.56 0.50
C GLY A 97 18.63 -0.48 0.64
N ARG A 98 18.16 0.09 -0.48
CA ARG A 98 17.15 1.15 -0.48
C ARG A 98 16.03 0.88 -1.47
N LEU A 99 14.79 0.85 -0.97
CA LEU A 99 13.61 0.45 -1.74
C LEU A 99 12.51 1.50 -1.66
N LEU A 100 11.64 1.52 -2.66
CA LEU A 100 10.51 2.43 -2.73
C LEU A 100 9.21 1.66 -3.03
N LEU A 101 8.19 1.86 -2.20
CA LEU A 101 6.81 1.52 -2.53
C LEU A 101 6.03 2.80 -2.83
N ILE A 102 5.31 2.80 -3.94
CA ILE A 102 4.36 3.85 -4.31
C ILE A 102 2.97 3.21 -4.40
N ALA A 103 2.12 3.42 -3.40
CA ALA A 103 0.73 2.97 -3.43
C ALA A 103 -0.16 4.10 -3.96
N VAL A 104 -1.05 3.78 -4.90
CA VAL A 104 -1.91 4.76 -5.56
C VAL A 104 -3.35 4.28 -5.61
N ASP A 105 -4.26 5.17 -5.22
CA ASP A 105 -5.68 5.09 -5.49
C ASP A 105 -6.06 6.26 -6.40
N GLN A 106 -6.68 5.99 -7.55
CA GLN A 106 -7.21 7.01 -8.45
C GLN A 106 -8.67 6.72 -8.78
N SER A 107 -9.50 7.74 -8.63
CA SER A 107 -10.96 7.71 -8.83
C SER A 107 -11.39 7.88 -10.29
N ALA A 108 -10.58 8.52 -11.12
CA ALA A 108 -10.87 8.73 -12.53
C ALA A 108 -10.83 7.39 -13.30
N LEU A 109 -11.92 7.05 -13.99
CA LEU A 109 -12.04 5.87 -14.85
C LEU A 109 -12.50 6.29 -16.25
N LEU A 110 -11.97 5.64 -17.28
CA LEU A 110 -12.31 5.89 -18.68
C LEU A 110 -13.51 5.04 -19.16
N HIS A 111 -14.30 4.51 -18.23
CA HIS A 111 -15.50 3.72 -18.51
C HIS A 111 -16.59 4.00 -17.45
N GLU A 112 -17.83 3.74 -17.81
CA GLU A 112 -19.00 3.87 -16.93
C GLU A 112 -19.47 2.53 -16.33
N LEU A 113 -18.72 1.45 -16.58
CA LEU A 113 -19.06 0.13 -16.03
C LEU A 113 -19.08 0.14 -14.49
N PRO A 114 -20.02 -0.58 -13.85
CA PRO A 114 -20.10 -0.65 -12.40
C PRO A 114 -18.80 -1.16 -11.78
N VAL A 115 -18.29 -0.41 -10.80
CA VAL A 115 -17.13 -0.82 -9.99
C VAL A 115 -17.62 -1.44 -8.67
N PRO A 116 -17.16 -2.65 -8.30
CA PRO A 116 -17.47 -3.26 -7.01
C PRO A 116 -17.14 -2.32 -5.86
N HIS A 117 -18.03 -2.22 -4.87
CA HIS A 117 -17.90 -1.23 -3.78
C HIS A 117 -16.54 -1.30 -3.07
N ARG A 118 -16.00 -2.51 -2.85
CA ARG A 118 -14.70 -2.73 -2.21
C ARG A 118 -13.50 -2.19 -3.01
N LEU A 119 -13.62 -2.06 -4.33
CA LEU A 119 -12.57 -1.56 -5.23
C LEU A 119 -12.79 -0.08 -5.59
N ARG A 120 -13.88 0.52 -5.10
CA ARG A 120 -14.23 1.89 -5.44
C ARG A 120 -13.26 2.86 -4.77
N VAL A 121 -12.57 3.63 -5.60
CA VAL A 121 -11.78 4.77 -5.13
C VAL A 121 -12.69 6.00 -5.11
N GLU A 122 -12.83 6.61 -3.93
CA GLU A 122 -13.64 7.83 -3.75
C GLU A 122 -12.79 9.10 -3.79
N ARG A 123 -11.47 8.96 -3.60
CA ARG A 123 -10.52 10.08 -3.62
C ARG A 123 -9.18 9.65 -4.17
N ASP A 124 -8.60 10.52 -5.00
CA ASP A 124 -7.23 10.32 -5.48
C ASP A 124 -6.27 10.44 -4.29
N ALA A 125 -5.40 9.45 -4.13
CA ALA A 125 -4.44 9.38 -3.06
C ALA A 125 -3.18 8.64 -3.48
N VAL A 126 -2.05 9.08 -2.93
CA VAL A 126 -0.76 8.41 -3.07
C VAL A 126 -0.09 8.34 -1.71
N VAL A 127 0.48 7.18 -1.41
CA VAL A 127 1.35 6.97 -0.25
C VAL A 127 2.66 6.43 -0.77
N VAL A 128 3.75 7.08 -0.36
CA VAL A 128 5.10 6.65 -0.70
C VAL A 128 5.81 6.20 0.57
N LEU A 129 6.32 4.98 0.58
CA LEU A 129 7.11 4.42 1.66
C LEU A 129 8.53 4.15 1.14
N ALA A 130 9.51 4.77 1.78
CA ALA A 130 10.92 4.50 1.53
C ALA A 130 11.45 3.55 2.61
N PHE A 131 12.20 2.53 2.18
CA PHE A 131 12.84 1.57 3.06
C PHE A 131 14.35 1.68 2.89
N ASP A 132 15.06 1.67 4.01
CA ASP A 132 16.52 1.68 4.04
C ASP A 132 16.96 0.67 5.10
N LEU A 133 17.81 -0.29 4.72
CA LEU A 133 18.34 -1.30 5.64
C LEU A 133 19.19 -0.70 6.77
N ALA A 134 19.78 0.47 6.54
CA ALA A 134 20.53 1.22 7.54
C ALA A 134 19.67 2.26 8.27
N GLY A 135 18.38 2.36 7.94
CA GLY A 135 17.48 3.36 8.49
C GLY A 135 17.02 3.04 9.93
N GLU A 136 16.83 4.08 10.73
CA GLU A 136 16.32 3.98 12.12
C GLU A 136 14.79 4.19 12.22
N GLY A 137 14.09 4.27 11.09
CA GLY A 137 12.68 4.66 11.03
C GLY A 137 11.68 3.61 11.52
N GLY A 138 12.14 2.39 11.77
CA GLY A 138 11.33 1.22 12.12
C GLY A 138 11.64 0.03 11.21
N ARG A 139 11.24 -1.16 11.67
CA ARG A 139 11.40 -2.41 10.94
C ARG A 139 10.05 -2.90 10.45
N LEU A 140 9.87 -2.94 9.14
CA LEU A 140 8.74 -3.60 8.50
C LEU A 140 9.11 -5.06 8.22
N TYR A 141 8.31 -6.00 8.70
CA TYR A 141 8.49 -7.42 8.41
C TYR A 141 7.82 -7.77 7.08
N PRO A 142 8.37 -8.75 6.32
CA PRO A 142 7.77 -9.19 5.08
C PRO A 142 6.29 -9.51 5.27
N PRO A 143 5.41 -8.99 4.40
CA PRO A 143 3.99 -9.23 4.53
C PRO A 143 3.67 -10.71 4.32
N ARG A 144 2.64 -11.18 5.01
CA ARG A 144 2.08 -12.52 4.87
C ARG A 144 0.70 -12.40 4.25
N THR A 145 0.46 -13.16 3.19
CA THR A 145 -0.87 -13.28 2.60
C THR A 145 -1.30 -14.74 2.69
N VAL A 146 -2.29 -15.01 3.52
CA VAL A 146 -2.77 -16.36 3.80
C VAL A 146 -4.18 -16.53 3.23
N PRO A 147 -4.47 -17.66 2.55
CA PRO A 147 -5.85 -18.00 2.26
C PRO A 147 -6.58 -18.29 3.57
N THR A 148 -7.81 -17.80 3.70
CA THR A 148 -8.64 -18.09 4.87
C THR A 148 -9.14 -19.53 4.82
N GLY A 149 -9.45 -20.05 3.62
CA GLY A 149 -9.90 -21.42 3.42
C GLY A 149 -11.19 -21.68 4.21
N SER A 150 -11.19 -22.68 5.09
CA SER A 150 -12.33 -22.96 5.96
C SER A 150 -12.50 -21.98 7.13
N ARG A 151 -11.51 -21.11 7.40
CA ARG A 151 -11.57 -20.13 8.49
C ARG A 151 -12.30 -18.88 8.03
N THR A 152 -12.94 -18.22 8.97
CA THR A 152 -13.43 -16.85 8.77
C THR A 152 -12.25 -15.86 8.77
N PRO A 153 -12.41 -14.67 8.14
CA PRO A 153 -11.40 -13.62 8.22
C PRO A 153 -11.10 -13.19 9.66
N ALA A 154 -12.11 -13.24 10.55
CA ALA A 154 -11.96 -12.93 11.96
C ALA A 154 -11.05 -13.93 12.67
N GLU A 155 -11.22 -15.24 12.43
CA GLU A 155 -10.37 -16.29 13.00
C GLU A 155 -8.92 -16.17 12.53
N ALA A 156 -8.71 -15.99 11.22
CA ALA A 156 -7.37 -15.80 10.67
C ALA A 156 -6.68 -14.54 11.23
N LEU A 157 -7.44 -13.45 11.44
CA LEU A 157 -6.90 -12.24 12.06
C LEU A 157 -6.63 -12.44 13.56
N ALA A 158 -7.45 -13.21 14.27
CA ALA A 158 -7.23 -13.53 15.68
C ALA A 158 -5.92 -14.31 15.88
N GLU A 159 -5.62 -15.28 15.01
CA GLU A 159 -4.34 -15.98 15.00
C GLU A 159 -3.16 -15.01 14.78
N ALA A 160 -3.28 -14.11 13.80
CA ALA A 160 -2.24 -13.12 13.52
C ALA A 160 -2.02 -12.15 14.69
N LEU A 161 -3.09 -11.75 15.39
CA LEU A 161 -3.02 -10.92 16.60
C LEU A 161 -2.33 -11.65 17.74
N ALA A 162 -2.65 -12.93 17.95
CA ALA A 162 -2.04 -13.76 18.99
C ALA A 162 -0.54 -14.00 18.72
N GLU A 163 -0.17 -14.26 17.46
CA GLU A 163 1.23 -14.48 17.06
C GLU A 163 2.06 -13.19 17.18
N SER A 164 1.51 -12.06 16.75
CA SER A 164 2.26 -10.81 16.68
C SER A 164 2.24 -9.99 17.97
N GLY A 165 1.21 -10.10 18.80
CA GLY A 165 1.04 -9.31 20.03
C GLY A 165 1.18 -7.79 19.81
N PRO A 166 0.44 -7.18 18.88
CA PRO A 166 0.63 -5.78 18.54
C PRO A 166 -0.01 -4.84 19.57
N GLN A 167 0.55 -3.64 19.71
CA GLN A 167 -0.06 -2.56 20.48
C GLN A 167 -1.10 -1.80 19.66
N VAL A 168 -0.96 -1.83 18.33
CA VAL A 168 -1.87 -1.15 17.40
C VAL A 168 -2.23 -2.12 16.26
N LEU A 169 -3.52 -2.22 15.95
CA LEU A 169 -4.05 -2.89 14.78
C LEU A 169 -4.56 -1.82 13.79
N VAL A 170 -3.97 -1.73 12.60
CA VAL A 170 -4.48 -0.92 11.49
C VAL A 170 -5.24 -1.83 10.53
N THR A 171 -6.52 -1.52 10.27
CA THR A 171 -7.37 -2.37 9.42
C THR A 171 -7.87 -1.65 8.20
N GLY A 172 -7.78 -2.29 7.04
CA GLY A 172 -8.40 -1.82 5.81
C GLY A 172 -9.91 -2.07 5.76
N ALA A 173 -10.55 -1.57 4.71
CA ALA A 173 -11.99 -1.63 4.55
C ALA A 173 -12.50 -3.07 4.35
N GLY A 174 -11.66 -3.99 3.86
CA GLY A 174 -12.00 -5.40 3.70
C GLY A 174 -12.26 -6.13 5.02
N LEU A 175 -11.79 -5.58 6.14
CA LEU A 175 -12.02 -6.10 7.49
C LEU A 175 -13.17 -5.41 8.24
N ALA A 176 -13.85 -4.44 7.63
CA ALA A 176 -14.97 -3.74 8.27
C ALA A 176 -16.09 -4.74 8.64
N GLY A 177 -16.49 -4.74 9.92
CA GLY A 177 -17.50 -5.66 10.45
C GLY A 177 -17.04 -7.12 10.59
N ARG A 178 -15.75 -7.42 10.36
CA ARG A 178 -15.17 -8.78 10.41
C ARG A 178 -14.03 -8.90 11.42
N LEU A 179 -13.95 -7.99 12.38
CA LEU A 179 -12.92 -8.02 13.41
C LEU A 179 -13.23 -9.10 14.45
N PRO A 180 -12.21 -9.85 14.91
CA PRO A 180 -12.34 -10.70 16.08
C PRO A 180 -12.42 -9.86 17.35
N THR A 181 -12.59 -10.52 18.49
CA THR A 181 -12.31 -9.91 19.80
C THR A 181 -10.83 -9.52 19.85
N VAL A 182 -10.57 -8.22 19.94
CA VAL A 182 -9.22 -7.67 19.98
C VAL A 182 -8.68 -7.72 21.42
N PRO A 183 -7.43 -8.17 21.65
CA PRO A 183 -6.84 -8.22 22.98
C PRO A 183 -6.87 -6.88 23.72
N ALA A 184 -7.11 -6.92 25.03
CA ALA A 184 -7.09 -5.73 25.87
C ALA A 184 -5.75 -4.98 25.74
N GLY A 185 -5.81 -3.67 25.53
CA GLY A 185 -4.64 -2.82 25.30
C GLY A 185 -4.20 -2.68 23.84
N THR A 186 -4.76 -3.45 22.89
CA THR A 186 -4.53 -3.25 21.46
C THR A 186 -5.45 -2.14 20.94
N ARG A 187 -4.88 -1.07 20.40
CA ARG A 187 -5.65 0.02 19.78
C ARG A 187 -5.99 -0.29 18.33
N VAL A 188 -7.26 -0.25 17.96
CA VAL A 188 -7.69 -0.43 16.56
C VAL A 188 -7.78 0.93 15.84
N LEU A 189 -7.20 1.02 14.65
CA LEU A 189 -7.28 2.17 13.75
C LEU A 189 -7.80 1.70 12.38
N ALA A 190 -9.01 2.09 12.02
CA ALA A 190 -9.56 1.77 10.71
C ALA A 190 -9.06 2.76 9.65
N ALA A 191 -8.70 2.24 8.48
CA ALA A 191 -8.50 3.04 7.28
C ALA A 191 -9.83 3.69 6.86
N PRO A 192 -9.79 4.91 6.30
CA PRO A 192 -10.98 5.54 5.76
C PRO A 192 -11.51 4.73 4.55
N PRO A 193 -12.84 4.74 4.32
CA PRO A 193 -13.41 4.11 3.13
C PRO A 193 -12.93 4.81 1.84
N GLY A 194 -13.13 4.14 0.70
CA GLY A 194 -12.82 4.70 -0.61
C GLY A 194 -11.34 4.76 -0.96
N GLN A 195 -10.48 4.05 -0.22
CA GLN A 195 -9.03 3.94 -0.42
C GLN A 195 -8.54 2.49 -0.31
N PRO A 196 -8.88 1.64 -1.28
CA PRO A 196 -8.61 0.21 -1.21
C PRO A 196 -7.11 -0.12 -1.18
N VAL A 197 -6.24 0.68 -1.80
CA VAL A 197 -4.80 0.42 -1.82
C VAL A 197 -4.06 1.26 -0.77
N THR A 198 -4.38 2.55 -0.67
CA THR A 198 -3.60 3.52 0.12
C THR A 198 -4.05 3.63 1.57
N GLY A 199 -5.27 3.25 1.92
CA GLY A 199 -5.90 3.63 3.17
C GLY A 199 -5.13 3.20 4.42
N VAL A 200 -4.74 1.92 4.50
CA VAL A 200 -3.96 1.39 5.65
C VAL A 200 -2.58 2.04 5.76
N TRP A 201 -1.95 2.34 4.62
CA TRP A 201 -0.62 2.97 4.58
C TRP A 201 -0.70 4.45 4.93
N GLN A 202 -1.79 5.14 4.57
CA GLN A 202 -2.02 6.52 4.96
C GLN A 202 -2.17 6.63 6.48
N VAL A 203 -2.90 5.69 7.10
CA VAL A 203 -2.99 5.62 8.57
C VAL A 203 -1.61 5.41 9.19
N ALA A 204 -0.82 4.47 8.67
CA ALA A 204 0.53 4.21 9.17
C ALA A 204 1.45 5.43 9.02
N ALA A 205 1.54 6.01 7.81
CA ALA A 205 2.38 7.17 7.51
C ALA A 205 2.04 8.39 8.38
N THR A 206 0.75 8.64 8.62
CA THR A 206 0.29 9.79 9.44
C THR A 206 0.66 9.62 10.92
N ARG A 207 0.82 8.38 11.40
CA ARG A 207 1.11 8.09 12.82
C ARG A 207 2.58 7.78 13.08
N LEU A 208 3.37 7.53 12.04
CA LEU A 208 4.76 7.10 12.15
C LEU A 208 5.60 8.01 13.05
N ALA A 209 5.54 9.33 12.86
CA ALA A 209 6.30 10.29 13.66
C ALA A 209 6.02 10.18 15.17
N ARG A 210 4.76 9.91 15.55
CA ARG A 210 4.40 9.68 16.96
C ARG A 210 4.89 8.33 17.46
N TRP A 211 4.76 7.28 16.64
CA TRP A 211 5.27 5.96 16.98
C TRP A 211 6.79 5.93 17.14
N GLN A 212 7.52 6.79 16.44
CA GLN A 212 8.97 6.95 16.64
C GLN A 212 9.33 7.58 17.99
N VAL A 213 8.44 8.39 18.55
CA VAL A 213 8.61 8.93 19.91
C VAL A 213 8.25 7.87 20.95
N ASP A 214 7.05 7.31 20.86
CA ASP A 214 6.46 6.46 21.90
C ASP A 214 6.98 5.00 21.84
N GLY A 215 7.48 4.57 20.68
CA GLY A 215 7.61 3.17 20.30
C GLY A 215 6.25 2.55 19.97
N ALA A 216 6.20 1.68 18.97
CA ALA A 216 4.97 0.96 18.65
C ALA A 216 5.23 -0.36 17.91
N ARG A 217 4.48 -1.39 18.28
CA ARG A 217 4.32 -2.61 17.49
C ARG A 217 2.96 -2.60 16.80
N VAL A 218 2.96 -2.48 15.47
CA VAL A 218 1.76 -2.23 14.67
C VAL A 218 1.52 -3.38 13.71
N LEU A 219 0.37 -4.04 13.83
CA LEU A 219 -0.10 -5.00 12.83
C LEU A 219 -0.99 -4.26 11.84
N ILE A 220 -0.60 -4.23 10.57
CA ILE A 220 -1.39 -3.70 9.46
C ILE A 220 -2.05 -4.87 8.75
N ALA A 221 -3.36 -4.84 8.56
CA ALA A 221 -4.10 -5.94 7.95
C ALA A 221 -5.21 -5.46 7.01
N ASP A 222 -5.45 -6.21 5.94
CA ASP A 222 -6.65 -6.09 5.13
C ASP A 222 -7.07 -7.46 4.58
N TYR A 223 -8.32 -7.57 4.15
CA TYR A 223 -8.91 -8.81 3.66
C TYR A 223 -9.52 -8.60 2.28
N ASP A 224 -9.05 -9.38 1.31
CA ASP A 224 -9.66 -9.44 -0.01
C ASP A 224 -10.69 -10.57 -0.04
N SER A 225 -11.97 -10.20 -0.17
CA SER A 225 -13.07 -11.15 -0.21
C SER A 225 -13.20 -11.90 -1.53
N ASP A 226 -12.64 -11.39 -2.63
CA ASP A 226 -12.68 -12.10 -3.90
C ASP A 226 -11.64 -13.20 -3.96
N GLN A 227 -10.49 -12.94 -3.36
CA GLN A 227 -9.39 -13.90 -3.30
C GLN A 227 -9.41 -14.76 -2.03
N GLU A 228 -10.34 -14.50 -1.11
CA GLU A 228 -10.44 -15.13 0.21
C GLU A 228 -9.10 -15.14 0.95
N ARG A 229 -8.45 -13.96 0.98
CA ARG A 229 -7.09 -13.80 1.46
C ARG A 229 -6.99 -12.70 2.50
N LEU A 230 -6.41 -13.04 3.65
CA LEU A 230 -5.98 -12.07 4.65
C LEU A 230 -4.52 -11.72 4.39
N ALA A 231 -4.25 -10.42 4.19
CA ALA A 231 -2.90 -9.90 4.15
C ALA A 231 -2.57 -9.18 5.47
N THR A 232 -1.39 -9.47 6.02
CA THR A 232 -0.88 -8.83 7.22
C THR A 232 0.56 -8.39 7.03
N CYS A 233 0.93 -7.30 7.70
CA CYS A 233 2.29 -6.78 7.72
C CYS A 233 2.57 -6.20 9.11
N LEU A 234 3.67 -6.61 9.73
CA LEU A 234 4.07 -6.14 11.05
C LEU A 234 5.08 -5.00 10.89
N LEU A 235 4.89 -3.92 11.64
CA LEU A 235 5.81 -2.80 11.76
C LEU A 235 6.22 -2.64 13.23
N ASP A 236 7.50 -2.81 13.51
CA ASP A 236 8.10 -2.47 14.80
C ASP A 236 8.78 -1.10 14.70
N VAL A 237 8.34 -0.13 15.49
CA VAL A 237 8.95 1.20 15.59
C VAL A 237 9.59 1.32 16.97
N PRO A 238 10.93 1.50 17.07
CA PRO A 238 11.59 1.69 18.36
C PRO A 238 11.22 3.05 18.95
N ALA A 239 11.13 3.13 20.28
CA ALA A 239 11.01 4.41 20.97
C ALA A 239 12.35 5.17 20.92
N ALA A 240 12.28 6.49 20.73
CA ALA A 240 13.46 7.34 20.78
C ALA A 240 14.20 7.17 22.13
N GLY A 241 15.40 6.58 22.09
CA GLY A 241 16.26 6.40 23.27
C GLY A 241 16.45 4.96 23.77
N ARG A 242 15.84 3.95 23.14
CA ARG A 242 16.21 2.53 23.34
C ARG A 242 16.98 2.04 22.12
N ARG A 243 18.31 2.24 22.15
CA ARG A 243 19.27 1.55 21.28
C ARG A 243 19.79 0.32 22.01
#